data_AF-A0A7D6IVJ7-F1
#
_entry.id   AF-A0A7D6IVJ7-F1
#
_cell.length_a   1.000
_cell.length_b   1.000
_cell.length_c   1.000
_cell.angle_alpha   90.00
_cell.angle_beta   90.00
_cell.angle_gamma   90.00
#
_symmetry.space_group_name_H-M   'P 1'
#
loop_
_entity.id
_entity.type
_entity.pdbx_description
1 polymer ?
#
loop_
_entity_poly.entity_id
_entity_poly.type
_entity_poly.pdbx_seq_one_letter_code
_entity_poly.pdbx_strand_id
1 'polypeptide(L)'
;MASQLQRLVEVMDRLRSPGGCPWDAEQTHESLVKYLLEESYEFIDSVDAKDREGMREELGDVLLQVYFHSRIAQDHPTDPFSIEDVAQAIADKLIRRHPHVFKGLQVSGTEEIIENWEEIKAKEKGRTSALDGVALAQPALPLVEKLLYRAEKYKVNVELTNYQSNKPATEESVGEALASIIAWARDNEIDPENALRLYGRQIAEQIKAAESR
;
A
#
# COMPACT_ATOMS: atom_id res chain seq x y z
N MET A 1 30.55 -9.12 9.53
CA MET A 1 29.32 -9.96 9.66
C MET A 1 28.69 -10.07 8.29
N ALA A 2 28.24 -11.25 7.88
CA ALA A 2 27.57 -11.43 6.59
C ALA A 2 26.19 -10.75 6.59
N SER A 3 25.79 -10.18 5.45
CA SER A 3 24.50 -9.52 5.28
C SER A 3 23.35 -10.52 5.45
N GLN A 4 22.39 -10.22 6.33
CA GLN A 4 21.18 -11.06 6.48
C GLN A 4 20.27 -10.96 5.26
N LEU A 5 20.30 -9.82 4.55
CA LEU A 5 19.57 -9.66 3.29
C LEU A 5 20.13 -10.57 2.20
N GLN A 6 21.45 -10.74 2.15
CA GLN A 6 22.10 -11.69 1.23
C GLN A 6 21.76 -13.13 1.59
N ARG A 7 21.79 -13.46 2.90
CA ARG A 7 21.37 -14.77 3.38
C ARG A 7 19.92 -15.08 2.97
N LEU A 8 19.02 -14.11 2.98
CA LEU A 8 17.64 -14.30 2.54
C LEU A 8 17.56 -14.58 1.03
N VAL A 9 18.39 -13.95 0.20
CA VAL A 9 18.51 -14.29 -1.25
C VAL A 9 18.88 -15.77 -1.39
N GLU A 10 19.92 -16.20 -0.70
CA GLU A 10 20.41 -17.59 -0.76
C GLU A 10 19.35 -18.61 -0.31
N VAL A 11 18.58 -18.27 0.73
CA VAL A 11 17.45 -19.10 1.19
C VAL A 11 16.38 -19.21 0.12
N MET A 12 15.95 -18.08 -0.46
CA MET A 12 14.89 -18.08 -1.49
C MET A 12 15.33 -18.80 -2.77
N ASP A 13 16.58 -18.63 -3.18
CA ASP A 13 17.16 -19.36 -4.30
C ASP A 13 17.12 -20.86 -4.04
N ARG A 14 17.48 -21.30 -2.83
CA ARG A 14 17.46 -22.73 -2.48
C ARG A 14 16.04 -23.29 -2.44
N LEU A 15 15.08 -22.53 -1.90
CA LEU A 15 13.68 -22.96 -1.78
C LEU A 15 13.03 -23.16 -3.15
N ARG A 16 13.26 -22.26 -4.12
CA ARG A 16 12.62 -22.31 -5.45
C ARG A 16 13.39 -23.11 -6.51
N SER A 17 14.68 -23.38 -6.32
CA SER A 17 15.47 -24.14 -7.30
C SER A 17 15.18 -25.65 -7.25
N PRO A 18 15.52 -26.41 -8.31
CA PRO A 18 15.40 -27.87 -8.28
C PRO A 18 16.07 -28.51 -7.05
N GLY A 19 15.34 -29.39 -6.36
CA GLY A 19 15.75 -29.97 -5.08
C GLY A 19 15.43 -29.12 -3.85
N GLY A 20 14.74 -27.98 -4.04
CA GLY A 20 14.12 -27.16 -3.02
C GLY A 20 12.72 -27.64 -2.62
N CYS A 21 11.88 -26.71 -2.18
CA CYS A 21 10.52 -26.96 -1.74
C CYS A 21 9.55 -26.92 -2.94
N PRO A 22 8.77 -27.99 -3.18
CA PRO A 22 7.82 -28.03 -4.30
C PRO A 22 6.76 -26.93 -4.23
N TRP A 23 6.28 -26.61 -3.03
CA TRP A 23 5.29 -25.54 -2.82
C TRP A 23 5.85 -24.18 -3.18
N ASP A 24 7.11 -23.89 -2.84
CA ASP A 24 7.72 -22.61 -3.18
C ASP A 24 7.96 -22.47 -4.68
N ALA A 25 8.33 -23.58 -5.33
CA ALA A 25 8.60 -23.64 -6.76
C ALA A 25 7.34 -23.43 -7.62
N GLU A 26 6.16 -23.88 -7.15
CA GLU A 26 4.90 -23.72 -7.90
C GLU A 26 4.25 -22.33 -7.73
N GLN A 27 4.71 -21.49 -6.80
CA GLN A 27 4.12 -20.17 -6.59
C GLN A 27 4.35 -19.24 -7.80
N THR A 28 3.32 -18.46 -8.11
CA THR A 28 3.32 -17.39 -9.12
C THR A 28 3.11 -16.03 -8.44
N HIS A 29 3.19 -14.93 -9.20
CA HIS A 29 2.86 -13.63 -8.65
C HIS A 29 1.41 -13.57 -8.17
N GLU A 30 0.48 -14.13 -8.93
CA GLU A 30 -0.95 -14.11 -8.64
C GLU A 30 -1.31 -14.92 -7.39
N SER A 31 -0.65 -16.08 -7.18
CA SER A 31 -0.93 -16.90 -5.99
C SER A 31 -0.47 -16.25 -4.69
N LEU A 32 0.52 -15.34 -4.78
CA LEU A 32 1.14 -14.69 -3.62
C LEU A 32 0.52 -13.36 -3.21
N VAL A 33 -0.24 -12.69 -4.08
CA VAL A 33 -0.85 -11.37 -3.78
C VAL A 33 -1.69 -11.39 -2.50
N LYS A 34 -2.42 -12.49 -2.25
CA LYS A 34 -3.24 -12.61 -1.03
C LYS A 34 -2.39 -12.60 0.24
N TYR A 35 -1.24 -13.27 0.24
CA TYR A 35 -0.37 -13.34 1.42
C TYR A 35 0.25 -11.97 1.67
N LEU A 36 0.72 -11.26 0.64
CA LEU A 36 1.19 -9.87 0.80
C LEU A 36 0.15 -8.95 1.44
N LEU A 37 -1.13 -9.13 1.09
CA LEU A 37 -2.21 -8.37 1.71
C LEU A 37 -2.45 -8.78 3.17
N GLU A 38 -2.47 -10.09 3.45
CA GLU A 38 -2.59 -10.66 4.80
C GLU A 38 -1.47 -10.12 5.70
N GLU A 39 -0.19 -10.27 5.34
CA GLU A 39 0.94 -9.80 6.16
C GLU A 39 0.92 -8.27 6.37
N SER A 40 0.42 -7.53 5.38
CA SER A 40 0.25 -6.08 5.52
C SER A 40 -0.78 -5.72 6.60
N TYR A 41 -1.85 -6.51 6.75
CA TYR A 41 -2.84 -6.32 7.80
C TYR A 41 -2.36 -6.85 9.16
N GLU A 42 -1.62 -7.96 9.19
CA GLU A 42 -1.02 -8.46 10.43
C GLU A 42 0.00 -7.47 11.00
N PHE A 43 0.78 -6.81 10.14
CA PHE A 43 1.65 -5.71 10.56
C PHE A 43 0.86 -4.55 11.17
N ILE A 44 -0.27 -4.17 10.57
CA ILE A 44 -1.15 -3.12 11.09
C ILE A 44 -1.71 -3.51 12.46
N ASP A 45 -2.17 -4.75 12.63
CA ASP A 45 -2.64 -5.28 13.91
C ASP A 45 -1.54 -5.23 14.98
N SER A 46 -0.32 -5.61 14.62
CA SER A 46 0.86 -5.50 15.50
C SER A 46 1.16 -4.04 15.90
N VAL A 47 1.09 -3.11 14.95
CA VAL A 47 1.28 -1.66 15.23
C VAL A 47 0.25 -1.16 16.24
N ASP A 48 -1.02 -1.53 16.04
CA ASP A 48 -2.11 -1.07 16.88
C ASP A 48 -2.11 -1.72 18.26
N ALA A 49 -1.69 -2.98 18.35
CA ALA A 49 -1.45 -3.68 19.62
C ALA A 49 -0.20 -3.16 20.36
N LYS A 50 0.60 -2.29 19.72
CA LYS A 50 1.93 -1.85 20.18
C LYS A 50 2.88 -3.04 20.42
N ASP A 51 2.68 -4.13 19.69
CA ASP A 51 3.50 -5.33 19.79
C ASP A 51 4.76 -5.18 18.95
N ARG A 52 5.88 -4.93 19.62
CA ARG A 52 7.19 -4.74 18.97
C ARG A 52 7.77 -6.03 18.40
N GLU A 53 7.41 -7.17 18.97
CA GLU A 53 7.87 -8.46 18.48
C GLU A 53 7.10 -8.84 17.22
N GLY A 54 5.77 -8.77 17.27
CA GLY A 54 4.90 -8.93 16.10
C GLY A 54 5.29 -7.97 14.97
N MET A 55 5.48 -6.67 15.24
CA MET A 55 5.92 -5.72 14.21
C MET A 55 7.19 -6.16 13.46
N ARG A 56 8.13 -6.84 14.13
CA ARG A 56 9.37 -7.30 13.50
C ARG A 56 9.14 -8.58 12.68
N GLU A 57 8.28 -9.47 13.16
CA GLU A 57 7.86 -10.69 12.47
C GLU A 57 7.13 -10.33 11.17
N GLU A 58 6.08 -9.52 11.26
CA GLU A 58 5.27 -9.15 10.10
C GLU A 58 6.03 -8.31 9.06
N LEU A 59 6.95 -7.44 9.50
CA LEU A 59 7.86 -6.76 8.56
C LEU A 59 8.79 -7.75 7.85
N GLY A 60 9.16 -8.83 8.52
CA GLY A 60 9.90 -9.95 7.94
C GLY A 60 9.07 -10.69 6.90
N ASP A 61 7.78 -10.91 7.15
CA ASP A 61 6.90 -11.61 6.20
C ASP A 61 6.52 -10.74 5.00
N VAL A 62 6.30 -9.43 5.20
CA VAL A 62 6.22 -8.48 4.07
C VAL A 62 7.53 -8.47 3.26
N LEU A 63 8.69 -8.51 3.93
CA LEU A 63 9.98 -8.59 3.25
C LEU A 63 10.14 -9.92 2.48
N LEU A 64 9.68 -11.03 3.05
CA LEU A 64 9.65 -12.34 2.39
C LEU A 64 8.87 -12.25 1.08
N GLN A 65 7.68 -11.63 1.08
CA GLN A 65 6.90 -11.47 -0.15
C GLN A 65 7.66 -10.68 -1.23
N VAL A 66 8.33 -9.58 -0.86
CA VAL A 66 9.16 -8.80 -1.81
C VAL A 66 10.26 -9.66 -2.43
N TYR A 67 10.94 -10.48 -1.62
CA TYR A 67 11.97 -11.41 -2.10
C TYR A 67 11.38 -12.52 -2.98
N PHE A 68 10.23 -13.06 -2.62
CA PHE A 68 9.55 -14.12 -3.36
C PHE A 68 9.16 -13.64 -4.77
N HIS A 69 8.50 -12.49 -4.86
CA HIS A 69 8.17 -11.86 -6.13
C HIS A 69 9.43 -11.54 -6.93
N SER A 70 10.46 -10.99 -6.31
CA SER A 70 11.73 -10.70 -6.99
C SER A 70 12.43 -11.97 -7.50
N ARG A 71 12.29 -13.10 -6.80
CA ARG A 71 12.87 -14.37 -7.25
C ARG A 71 12.07 -15.00 -8.38
N ILE A 72 10.74 -14.92 -8.36
CA ILE A 72 9.89 -15.33 -9.49
C ILE A 72 10.24 -14.50 -10.73
N ALA A 73 10.43 -13.19 -10.58
CA ALA A 73 10.73 -12.30 -11.69
C ALA A 73 12.05 -12.64 -12.40
N GLN A 74 13.04 -13.18 -11.69
CA GLN A 74 14.30 -13.64 -12.31
C GLN A 74 14.09 -14.79 -13.31
N ASP A 75 13.01 -15.57 -13.17
CA ASP A 75 12.69 -16.66 -14.09
C ASP A 75 12.02 -16.14 -15.38
N HIS A 76 11.70 -14.84 -15.48
CA HIS A 76 11.02 -14.28 -16.64
C HIS A 76 11.92 -14.34 -17.90
N PRO A 77 11.43 -14.87 -19.03
CA PRO A 77 12.29 -15.23 -20.16
C PRO A 77 12.89 -14.04 -20.94
N THR A 78 12.25 -12.87 -20.88
CA THR A 78 12.64 -11.71 -21.72
C THR A 78 12.87 -10.42 -20.94
N ASP A 79 12.46 -10.39 -19.68
CA ASP A 79 12.52 -9.19 -18.84
C ASP A 79 12.72 -9.58 -17.36
N PRO A 80 13.81 -10.29 -17.03
CA PRO A 80 14.07 -10.69 -15.66
C PRO A 80 14.56 -9.50 -14.83
N PHE A 81 14.14 -9.45 -13.57
CA PHE A 81 14.72 -8.56 -12.57
C PHE A 81 14.86 -9.28 -11.24
N SER A 82 15.82 -8.82 -10.44
CA SER A 82 16.18 -9.36 -9.13
C SER A 82 15.78 -8.43 -7.98
N ILE A 83 16.02 -8.88 -6.75
CA ILE A 83 15.82 -8.04 -5.57
C ILE A 83 16.76 -6.83 -5.56
N GLU A 84 17.95 -6.96 -6.16
CA GLU A 84 18.90 -5.86 -6.29
C GLU A 84 18.38 -4.79 -7.25
N ASP A 85 17.73 -5.19 -8.35
CA ASP A 85 17.09 -4.26 -9.29
C ASP A 85 15.92 -3.52 -8.61
N VAL A 86 15.12 -4.23 -7.80
CA VAL A 86 14.04 -3.63 -7.00
C VAL A 86 14.61 -2.62 -6.01
N ALA A 87 15.66 -2.99 -5.27
CA ALA A 87 16.34 -2.15 -4.28
C ALA A 87 16.98 -0.91 -4.93
N GLN A 88 17.65 -1.09 -6.07
CA GLN A 88 18.22 0.00 -6.85
C GLN A 88 17.13 0.97 -7.33
N ALA A 89 16.05 0.45 -7.92
CA ALA A 89 14.97 1.27 -8.45
C ALA A 89 14.29 2.13 -7.36
N ILE A 90 14.09 1.59 -6.15
CA ILE A 90 13.56 2.38 -5.03
C ILE A 90 14.60 3.38 -4.52
N ALA A 91 15.87 2.99 -4.36
CA ALA A 91 16.93 3.85 -3.87
C ALA A 91 17.16 5.06 -4.80
N ASP A 92 17.34 4.82 -6.11
CA ASP A 92 17.55 5.87 -7.11
C ASP A 92 16.35 6.84 -7.16
N LYS A 93 15.13 6.30 -7.05
CA LYS A 93 13.91 7.11 -6.97
C LYS A 93 13.90 7.98 -5.71
N LEU A 94 14.25 7.44 -4.55
CA LEU A 94 14.28 8.20 -3.30
C LEU A 94 15.38 9.27 -3.33
N ILE A 95 16.58 8.96 -3.82
CA ILE A 95 17.68 9.93 -3.96
C ILE A 95 17.28 11.08 -4.87
N ARG A 96 16.68 10.76 -6.03
CA ARG A 96 16.23 11.76 -7.00
C ARG A 96 15.12 12.67 -6.44
N ARG A 97 14.20 12.12 -5.63
CA ARG A 97 13.07 12.87 -5.07
C ARG A 97 13.38 13.60 -3.77
N HIS A 98 14.53 13.38 -3.15
CA HIS A 98 15.01 14.14 -1.99
C HIS A 98 16.26 14.98 -2.31
N PRO A 99 16.21 15.93 -3.27
CA PRO A 99 17.37 16.77 -3.58
C PRO A 99 17.81 17.63 -2.39
N HIS A 100 16.92 17.92 -1.45
CA HIS A 100 17.25 18.63 -0.21
C HIS A 100 18.15 17.82 0.72
N VAL A 101 18.07 16.48 0.67
CA VAL A 101 18.98 15.59 1.41
C VAL A 101 20.25 15.30 0.61
N PHE A 102 20.11 14.94 -0.68
CA PHE A 102 21.22 14.36 -1.45
C PHE A 102 21.91 15.32 -2.43
N LYS A 103 21.37 16.52 -2.66
CA LYS A 103 21.91 17.51 -3.61
C LYS A 103 22.03 18.93 -3.01
N GLY A 104 21.81 19.08 -1.71
CA GLY A 104 21.98 20.34 -0.98
C GLY A 104 20.95 21.43 -1.30
N LEU A 105 19.80 21.07 -1.92
CA LEU A 105 18.71 22.02 -2.13
C LEU A 105 18.21 22.55 -0.78
N GLN A 106 18.27 23.86 -0.58
CA GLN A 106 17.72 24.48 0.62
C GLN A 106 16.20 24.55 0.50
N VAL A 107 15.51 24.18 1.56
CA VAL A 107 14.05 24.20 1.67
C VAL A 107 13.69 24.86 3.00
N SER A 108 12.61 25.63 3.00
CA SER A 108 12.16 26.46 4.12
C SER A 108 11.22 25.74 5.10
N GLY A 109 10.73 24.55 4.75
CA GLY A 109 9.81 23.77 5.58
C GLY A 109 9.28 22.50 4.92
N THR A 110 8.43 21.78 5.65
CA THR A 110 7.83 20.51 5.20
C THR A 110 6.93 20.70 3.99
N GLU A 111 6.21 21.82 3.92
CA GLU A 111 5.32 22.15 2.82
C GLU A 111 6.10 22.25 1.49
N GLU A 112 7.23 22.97 1.49
CA GLU A 112 8.10 23.10 0.33
C GLU A 112 8.75 21.76 -0.06
N ILE A 113 9.03 20.87 0.90
CA ILE A 113 9.50 19.50 0.62
C ILE A 113 8.42 18.71 -0.13
N ILE A 114 7.16 18.79 0.30
CA ILE A 114 6.03 18.09 -0.32
C ILE A 114 5.77 18.64 -1.74
N GLU A 115 5.82 19.95 -1.92
CA GLU A 115 5.67 20.59 -3.24
C GLU A 115 6.76 20.12 -4.21
N ASN A 116 8.02 20.21 -3.80
CA ASN A 116 9.16 19.74 -4.59
C ASN A 116 9.04 18.25 -4.95
N TRP A 117 8.63 17.41 -3.99
CA TRP A 117 8.41 15.99 -4.21
C TRP A 117 7.38 15.72 -5.32
N GLU A 118 6.24 16.41 -5.25
CA GLU A 118 5.16 16.24 -6.21
C GLU A 118 5.53 16.80 -7.59
N GLU A 119 6.28 17.89 -7.68
CA GLU A 119 6.82 18.40 -8.94
C GLU A 119 7.75 17.40 -9.63
N ILE A 120 8.71 16.85 -8.88
CA ILE A 120 9.65 15.85 -9.40
C ILE A 120 8.88 14.65 -9.92
N LYS A 121 7.96 14.12 -9.11
CA LYS A 121 7.10 12.98 -9.48
C LYS A 121 6.25 13.25 -10.73
N ALA A 122 5.76 14.49 -10.92
CA ALA A 122 5.01 14.87 -12.12
C ALA A 122 5.90 14.84 -13.38
N LYS A 123 7.12 15.38 -13.28
CA LYS A 123 8.11 15.39 -14.38
C LYS A 123 8.55 13.97 -14.77
N GLU A 124 8.73 13.07 -13.80
CA GLU A 124 9.18 11.69 -14.03
C GLU A 124 8.18 10.79 -14.74
N LYS A 125 6.89 10.93 -14.41
CA LYS A 125 5.86 9.98 -14.85
C LYS A 125 5.20 10.35 -16.18
N GLY A 126 5.53 11.51 -16.76
CA GLY A 126 4.93 11.98 -18.02
C GLY A 126 3.40 11.90 -18.01
N ARG A 127 2.77 12.14 -16.85
CA ARG A 127 1.36 11.82 -16.62
C ARG A 127 0.48 12.62 -17.56
N THR A 128 -0.37 11.93 -18.30
CA THR A 128 -1.38 12.53 -19.18
C THR A 128 -2.76 12.50 -18.53
N SER A 129 -2.96 11.67 -17.50
CA SER A 129 -4.22 11.54 -16.76
C SER A 129 -4.04 11.67 -15.25
N ALA A 130 -5.07 12.22 -14.59
CA ALA A 130 -5.19 12.26 -13.13
C ALA A 130 -5.17 10.85 -12.51
N LEU A 131 -5.60 9.84 -13.27
CA LEU A 131 -5.70 8.44 -12.87
C LEU A 131 -4.37 7.68 -12.98
N ASP A 132 -3.33 8.28 -13.58
CA ASP A 132 -2.07 7.57 -13.83
C ASP A 132 -1.39 7.11 -12.53
N GLY A 133 -1.28 5.78 -12.40
CA GLY A 133 -0.74 5.08 -11.23
C GLY A 133 -1.66 5.05 -10.01
N VAL A 134 -2.98 5.07 -10.21
CA VAL A 134 -3.96 4.65 -9.19
C VAL A 134 -4.14 3.14 -9.30
N ALA A 135 -3.90 2.40 -8.20
CA ALA A 135 -4.13 0.97 -8.16
C ALA A 135 -5.63 0.72 -7.96
N LEU A 136 -6.35 0.39 -9.03
CA LEU A 136 -7.81 0.17 -8.95
C LEU A 136 -8.19 -1.09 -8.15
N ALA A 137 -7.24 -1.97 -7.86
CA ALA A 137 -7.45 -3.18 -7.06
C ALA A 137 -7.28 -2.97 -5.54
N GLN A 138 -6.91 -1.77 -5.09
CA GLN A 138 -6.82 -1.47 -3.66
C GLN A 138 -8.21 -1.46 -3.00
N PRO A 139 -8.31 -1.59 -1.66
CA PRO A 139 -9.60 -1.58 -0.97
C PRO A 139 -10.46 -0.35 -1.32
N ALA A 140 -11.78 -0.50 -1.27
CA ALA A 140 -12.71 0.49 -1.82
C ALA A 140 -12.58 1.88 -1.17
N LEU A 141 -12.41 1.95 0.17
CA LEU A 141 -12.25 3.21 0.89
C LEU A 141 -11.00 4.00 0.44
N PRO A 142 -9.78 3.42 0.49
CA PRO A 142 -8.57 4.10 0.01
C PRO A 142 -8.60 4.33 -1.50
N LEU A 143 -9.30 3.50 -2.29
CA LEU A 143 -9.50 3.76 -3.72
C LEU A 143 -10.27 5.05 -3.96
N VAL A 144 -11.44 5.20 -3.35
CA VAL A 144 -12.29 6.38 -3.52
C VAL A 144 -11.57 7.62 -2.96
N GLU A 145 -10.96 7.53 -1.78
CA GLU A 145 -10.15 8.62 -1.20
C GLU A 145 -9.05 9.06 -2.19
N LYS A 146 -8.34 8.10 -2.81
CA LYS A 146 -7.31 8.39 -3.80
C LYS A 146 -7.87 9.06 -5.04
N LEU A 147 -9.02 8.61 -5.54
CA LEU A 147 -9.66 9.18 -6.73
C LEU A 147 -10.09 10.62 -6.48
N LEU A 148 -10.70 10.90 -5.31
CA LEU A 148 -11.08 12.26 -4.92
C LEU A 148 -9.86 13.17 -4.78
N TYR A 149 -8.80 12.68 -4.15
CA TYR A 149 -7.53 13.41 -4.06
C TYR A 149 -6.97 13.78 -5.44
N ARG A 150 -7.03 12.84 -6.39
CA ARG A 150 -6.59 13.10 -7.77
C ARG A 150 -7.50 14.08 -8.48
N ALA A 151 -8.81 13.94 -8.34
CA ALA A 151 -9.78 14.83 -8.96
C ALA A 151 -9.52 16.29 -8.56
N GLU A 152 -9.45 16.56 -7.26
CA GLU A 152 -9.16 17.90 -6.75
C GLU A 152 -7.80 18.43 -7.20
N LYS A 153 -6.74 17.61 -7.04
CA LYS A 153 -5.37 17.99 -7.41
C LYS A 153 -5.26 18.42 -8.88
N TYR A 154 -5.94 17.71 -9.77
CA TYR A 154 -5.92 17.99 -11.21
C TYR A 154 -7.10 18.87 -11.66
N LYS A 155 -7.85 19.44 -10.71
CA LYS A 155 -9.02 20.31 -10.96
C LYS A 155 -10.07 19.67 -11.87
N VAL A 156 -10.21 18.35 -11.77
CA VAL A 156 -11.26 17.58 -12.44
C VAL A 156 -12.49 17.60 -11.54
N ASN A 157 -13.60 18.11 -12.07
CA ASN A 157 -14.87 18.11 -11.33
C ASN A 157 -15.39 16.67 -11.24
N VAL A 158 -15.61 16.18 -10.01
CA VAL A 158 -16.29 14.92 -9.74
C VAL A 158 -17.55 15.26 -8.97
N GLU A 159 -18.70 14.91 -9.53
CA GLU A 159 -19.98 15.14 -8.88
C GLU A 159 -20.14 14.14 -7.72
N LEU A 160 -20.14 14.67 -6.50
CA LEU A 160 -20.48 13.94 -5.30
C LEU A 160 -21.83 14.43 -4.80
N THR A 161 -22.80 13.53 -4.77
CA THR A 161 -24.11 13.81 -4.20
C THR A 161 -24.00 13.67 -2.69
N ASN A 162 -24.21 14.73 -1.91
CA ASN A 162 -24.39 14.60 -0.45
C ASN A 162 -25.59 13.70 -0.18
N TYR A 163 -25.33 12.42 0.11
CA TYR A 163 -26.39 11.44 0.21
C TYR A 163 -27.30 11.70 1.42
N GLN A 164 -28.61 11.68 1.19
CA GLN A 164 -29.64 11.69 2.21
C GLN A 164 -30.47 10.41 2.10
N SER A 165 -30.81 9.81 3.24
CA SER A 165 -31.37 8.45 3.37
C SER A 165 -32.85 8.31 2.97
N ASN A 166 -33.37 9.17 2.10
CA ASN A 166 -34.77 9.15 1.68
C ASN A 166 -35.02 8.28 0.44
N LYS A 167 -33.97 7.73 -0.18
CA LYS A 167 -34.05 6.76 -1.28
C LYS A 167 -34.01 5.32 -0.74
N PRO A 168 -34.66 4.35 -1.42
CA PRO A 168 -34.47 2.93 -1.13
C PRO A 168 -33.00 2.52 -1.27
N ALA A 169 -32.57 1.52 -0.48
CA ALA A 169 -31.23 0.98 -0.58
C ALA A 169 -31.07 0.12 -1.85
N THR A 170 -30.27 0.62 -2.78
CA THR A 170 -29.72 -0.06 -3.96
C THR A 170 -28.19 -0.01 -3.91
N GLU A 171 -27.50 -0.89 -4.65
CA GLU A 171 -26.02 -0.87 -4.74
C GLU A 171 -25.49 0.52 -5.11
N GLU A 172 -26.12 1.17 -6.08
CA GLU A 172 -25.79 2.54 -6.51
C GLU A 172 -25.96 3.55 -5.36
N SER A 173 -27.13 3.57 -4.71
CA SER A 173 -27.41 4.53 -3.63
C SER A 173 -26.50 4.33 -2.40
N VAL A 174 -26.09 3.09 -2.12
CA VAL A 174 -25.14 2.79 -1.05
C VAL A 174 -23.73 3.23 -1.44
N GLY A 175 -23.34 3.03 -2.71
CA GLY A 175 -22.09 3.56 -3.25
C GLY A 175 -22.00 5.09 -3.15
N GLU A 176 -23.07 5.80 -3.54
CA GLU A 176 -23.17 7.27 -3.37
C GLU A 176 -23.03 7.70 -1.90
N ALA A 177 -23.70 6.98 -0.99
CA ALA A 177 -23.63 7.26 0.44
C ALA A 177 -22.23 7.08 1.00
N LEU A 178 -21.58 5.96 0.70
CA LEU A 178 -20.21 5.68 1.15
C LEU A 178 -19.21 6.69 0.58
N ALA A 179 -19.32 7.03 -0.71
CA ALA A 179 -18.48 8.05 -1.33
C ALA A 179 -18.65 9.43 -0.65
N SER A 180 -19.87 9.79 -0.27
CA SER A 180 -20.15 11.02 0.50
C SER A 180 -19.47 11.03 1.86
N ILE A 181 -19.54 9.90 2.58
CA ILE A 181 -18.90 9.75 3.90
C ILE A 181 -17.37 9.83 3.77
N ILE A 182 -16.81 9.21 2.73
CA ILE A 182 -15.37 9.27 2.45
C ILE A 182 -14.93 10.70 2.14
N ALA A 183 -15.70 11.44 1.34
CA ALA A 183 -15.44 12.85 1.07
C ALA A 183 -15.52 13.70 2.35
N TRP A 184 -16.52 13.48 3.19
CA TRP A 184 -16.64 14.15 4.48
C TRP A 184 -15.46 13.85 5.41
N ALA A 185 -15.02 12.59 5.51
CA ALA A 185 -13.85 12.23 6.30
C ALA A 185 -12.59 12.94 5.81
N ARG A 186 -12.41 12.98 4.48
CA ARG A 186 -11.28 13.66 3.84
C ARG A 186 -11.26 15.16 4.11
N ASP A 187 -12.40 15.84 4.02
CA ASP A 187 -12.53 17.28 4.31
C ASP A 187 -12.18 17.61 5.77
N ASN A 188 -12.16 16.61 6.64
CA ASN A 188 -11.77 16.71 8.05
C ASN A 188 -10.39 16.07 8.33
N GLU A 189 -9.60 15.76 7.31
CA GLU A 189 -8.27 15.14 7.41
C GLU A 189 -8.26 13.79 8.15
N ILE A 190 -9.37 13.04 8.05
CA ILE A 190 -9.53 11.71 8.64
C ILE A 190 -9.35 10.65 7.55
N ASP A 191 -8.49 9.66 7.81
CA ASP A 191 -8.41 8.44 7.00
C ASP A 191 -9.65 7.56 7.26
N PRO A 192 -10.57 7.43 6.28
CA PRO A 192 -11.82 6.69 6.47
C PRO A 192 -11.59 5.18 6.66
N GLU A 193 -10.55 4.62 6.05
CA GLU A 193 -10.23 3.19 6.15
C GLU A 193 -9.76 2.86 7.56
N ASN A 194 -8.83 3.65 8.10
CA ASN A 194 -8.36 3.48 9.46
C ASN A 194 -9.48 3.76 10.48
N ALA A 195 -10.29 4.80 10.28
CA ALA A 195 -11.40 5.12 11.15
C ALA A 195 -12.42 3.97 11.25
N LEU A 196 -12.80 3.38 10.11
CA LEU A 196 -13.72 2.24 10.09
C LEU A 196 -13.10 0.99 10.71
N ARG A 197 -11.81 0.73 10.46
CA ARG A 197 -11.09 -0.40 11.07
C ARG A 197 -11.07 -0.32 12.59
N LEU A 198 -10.72 0.85 13.15
CA LEU A 198 -10.73 1.09 14.59
C LEU A 198 -12.13 0.89 15.20
N TYR A 199 -13.17 1.36 14.52
CA TYR A 199 -14.55 1.13 14.96
C TYR A 199 -14.95 -0.35 14.86
N GLY A 200 -14.54 -1.06 13.81
CA GLY A 200 -14.73 -2.50 13.66
C GLY A 200 -14.14 -3.30 14.84
N ARG A 201 -12.98 -2.90 15.36
CA ARG A 201 -12.42 -3.50 16.58
C ARG A 201 -13.30 -3.28 17.81
N GLN A 202 -13.90 -2.09 17.95
CA GLN A 202 -14.84 -1.85 19.05
C GLN A 202 -16.07 -2.76 18.95
N ILE A 203 -16.57 -3.02 17.73
CA ILE A 203 -17.64 -4.00 17.50
C ILE A 203 -17.18 -5.40 17.92
N ALA A 204 -15.97 -5.82 17.54
CA ALA A 204 -15.43 -7.12 17.92
C ALA A 204 -15.33 -7.29 19.45
N GLU A 205 -14.89 -6.26 20.18
CA GLU A 205 -14.84 -6.28 21.64
C GLU A 205 -16.24 -6.34 22.28
N GLN A 206 -17.23 -5.66 21.69
CA GLN A 206 -18.63 -5.78 22.13
C GLN A 206 -19.18 -7.21 21.97
N ILE A 207 -18.85 -7.87 20.87
CA ILE A 207 -19.24 -9.27 20.62
C ILE A 207 -18.60 -10.18 21.68
N LYS A 208 -17.27 -10.10 21.89
CA LYS A 208 -16.56 -10.91 22.90
C LYS A 208 -17.14 -10.72 24.30
N ALA A 209 -17.47 -9.48 24.67
CA ALA A 209 -18.06 -9.17 25.97
C ALA A 209 -19.48 -9.73 26.13
N ALA A 210 -20.24 -9.85 25.04
CA ALA A 210 -21.58 -10.45 25.05
C ALA A 210 -21.52 -11.99 25.14
N GLU A 211 -20.55 -12.64 24.48
CA GLU A 211 -20.34 -14.09 24.52
C GLU A 211 -19.83 -14.59 25.88
N SER A 212 -19.18 -13.71 26.66
CA SER A 212 -18.64 -14.03 27.98
C SER A 212 -19.68 -13.93 29.13
N ARG A 213 -20.96 -13.71 28.82
CA ARG A 213 -22.07 -13.59 29.78
C ARG A 213 -22.95 -14.84 29.77
#